data_AF-A0A7V4MY80-F1
#
_entry.id   AF-A0A7V4MY80-F1
#
_cell.length_a   1.000
_cell.length_b   1.000
_cell.length_c   1.000
_cell.angle_alpha   90.00
_cell.angle_beta   90.00
_cell.angle_gamma   90.00
#
_symmetry.space_group_name_H-M   'P 1'
#
loop_
_entity.id
_entity.type
_entity.pdbx_description
1 polymer ?
#
loop_
_entity_poly.entity_id
_entity_poly.type
_entity_poly.pdbx_seq_one_letter_code
_entity_poly.pdbx_strand_id
1 'polypeptide(L)'
;EVSGVAPARTLFIGDRLTTDIEMGRAAGMVTALVLSGVTSRDELEKVRAASLGPAQAAYLPDYVLAGLGELPSLLDRLGGAGRAAARSGSPRGR
;
A
#
# COMPACT_ATOMS: atom_id res chain seq x y z
N GLU A 1 -17.19 -10.42 10.23
CA GLU A 1 -16.07 -10.52 11.19
C GLU A 1 -15.01 -9.47 10.83
N VAL A 2 -14.27 -8.96 11.82
CA VAL A 2 -13.20 -7.97 11.65
C VAL A 2 -11.89 -8.63 12.10
N SER A 3 -10.80 -8.45 11.35
CA SER A 3 -9.52 -9.16 11.56
C SER A 3 -8.79 -8.82 12.87
N GLY A 4 -9.19 -7.73 13.56
CA GLY A 4 -8.50 -7.24 14.77
C GLY A 4 -7.12 -6.61 14.50
N VAL A 5 -6.71 -6.48 13.24
CA VAL A 5 -5.44 -5.87 12.83
C VAL A 5 -5.63 -4.36 12.64
N ALA A 6 -4.68 -3.55 13.11
CA ALA A 6 -4.71 -2.11 12.91
C ALA A 6 -4.70 -1.77 11.40
N PRO A 7 -5.47 -0.76 10.95
CA PRO A 7 -5.48 -0.35 9.54
C PRO A 7 -4.08 -0.05 8.97
N ALA A 8 -3.25 0.67 9.73
CA ALA A 8 -1.86 0.98 9.33
C ALA A 8 -0.94 -0.26 9.21
N ARG A 9 -1.40 -1.43 9.64
CA ARG A 9 -0.73 -2.74 9.50
C ARG A 9 -1.42 -3.64 8.49
N THR A 10 -2.41 -3.11 7.77
CA THR A 10 -3.19 -3.80 6.75
C THR A 10 -2.82 -3.23 5.39
N LEU A 11 -2.55 -4.12 4.44
CA LEU A 11 -2.36 -3.78 3.02
C LEU A 11 -3.70 -3.97 2.30
N PHE A 12 -4.26 -2.88 1.77
CA PHE A 12 -5.43 -2.88 0.91
C PHE A 12 -4.98 -2.93 -0.55
N ILE A 13 -5.44 -3.93 -1.29
CA ILE A 13 -5.05 -4.16 -2.69
C ILE A 13 -6.30 -4.02 -3.55
N GLY A 14 -6.21 -3.23 -4.61
CA GLY A 14 -7.26 -3.12 -5.60
C GLY A 14 -6.75 -2.61 -6.94
N ASP A 15 -7.66 -2.45 -7.89
CA ASP A 15 -7.35 -2.13 -9.28
C ASP A 15 -7.91 -0.78 -9.74
N ARG A 16 -8.63 -0.07 -8.87
CA ARG A 16 -9.23 1.25 -9.16
C ARG A 16 -8.76 2.32 -8.18
N LEU A 17 -8.35 3.46 -8.72
CA LEU A 17 -7.93 4.62 -7.90
C LEU A 17 -9.07 5.18 -7.05
N THR A 18 -10.26 5.37 -7.63
CA THR A 18 -11.39 6.08 -7.00
C THR A 18 -12.25 5.22 -6.07
N THR A 19 -12.02 3.91 -6.01
CA THR A 19 -12.75 3.04 -5.07
C THR A 19 -11.77 2.42 -4.11
N ASP A 20 -10.75 1.72 -4.62
CA ASP A 20 -9.92 0.88 -3.77
C ASP A 20 -8.85 1.69 -3.07
N ILE A 21 -8.12 2.51 -3.84
CA ILE A 21 -7.04 3.34 -3.29
C ILE A 21 -7.62 4.44 -2.40
N GLU A 22 -8.66 5.13 -2.87
CA GLU A 22 -9.35 6.14 -2.06
C GLU A 22 -9.88 5.55 -0.75
N MET A 23 -10.59 4.41 -0.80
CA MET A 23 -11.13 3.77 0.40
C MET A 23 -10.04 3.29 1.36
N GLY A 24 -9.01 2.62 0.83
CA GLY A 24 -7.90 2.13 1.64
C GLY A 24 -7.18 3.28 2.37
N ARG A 25 -6.90 4.38 1.67
CA ARG A 25 -6.28 5.58 2.26
C ARG A 25 -7.20 6.24 3.27
N ALA A 26 -8.48 6.40 2.97
CA ALA A 26 -9.46 6.97 3.90
C ALA A 26 -9.59 6.13 5.19
N ALA A 27 -9.42 4.81 5.09
CA ALA A 27 -9.39 3.90 6.23
C ALA A 27 -8.05 3.88 6.99
N GLY A 28 -7.04 4.62 6.53
CA GLY A 28 -5.70 4.63 7.13
C GLY A 28 -4.89 3.35 6.89
N MET A 29 -5.19 2.64 5.81
CA MET A 29 -4.47 1.44 5.38
C MET A 29 -3.31 1.79 4.44
N VAL A 30 -2.34 0.87 4.35
CA VAL A 30 -1.34 0.89 3.28
C VAL A 30 -2.02 0.41 2.00
N THR A 31 -1.77 1.04 0.87
CA THR A 31 -2.47 0.74 -0.39
C THR A 31 -1.55 0.24 -1.49
N ALA A 32 -2.01 -0.75 -2.26
CA ALA A 32 -1.33 -1.21 -3.47
C ALA A 32 -2.32 -1.29 -4.63
N LEU A 33 -1.95 -0.65 -5.75
CA LEU A 33 -2.68 -0.74 -7.01
C LEU A 33 -2.12 -1.88 -7.86
N VAL A 34 -2.99 -2.76 -8.38
CA VAL A 34 -2.63 -3.70 -9.45
C VAL A 34 -3.06 -3.17 -10.81
N LEU A 35 -2.15 -3.18 -11.78
CA LEU A 35 -2.41 -2.70 -13.15
C LEU A 35 -2.99 -3.79 -14.07
N SER A 36 -3.25 -4.99 -13.54
CA SER A 36 -3.90 -6.08 -14.27
C SER A 36 -5.42 -5.94 -14.37
N GLY A 37 -6.01 -4.94 -13.70
CA GLY A 37 -7.44 -4.67 -13.68
C GLY A 37 -7.81 -3.41 -14.45
N VAL A 38 -8.55 -2.51 -13.81
CA VAL A 38 -9.23 -1.38 -14.48
C VAL A 38 -8.33 -0.18 -14.69
N THR A 39 -7.62 0.29 -13.66
CA THR A 39 -6.79 1.49 -13.79
C THR A 39 -5.61 1.20 -14.71
N SER A 40 -5.49 2.01 -15.74
CA SER A 40 -4.37 1.98 -16.68
C SER A 40 -3.15 2.74 -16.14
N ARG A 41 -1.98 2.46 -16.71
CA ARG A 41 -0.75 3.20 -16.37
C ARG A 41 -0.87 4.69 -16.69
N ASP A 42 -1.49 5.03 -17.80
CA ASP A 42 -1.69 6.43 -18.21
C ASP A 42 -2.60 7.19 -17.24
N GLU A 43 -3.63 6.53 -16.71
CA GLU A 43 -4.52 7.11 -15.70
C GLU A 43 -3.78 7.36 -14.38
N LEU A 44 -2.96 6.41 -13.93
CA LEU A 44 -2.07 6.61 -12.78
C LEU A 44 -1.10 7.77 -13.00
N GLU A 45 -0.49 7.87 -14.18
CA GLU A 45 0.44 8.96 -14.48
C GLU A 45 -0.24 10.33 -14.53
N LYS A 46 -1.51 10.43 -14.97
CA LYS A 46 -2.29 11.68 -14.88
C LYS A 46 -2.45 12.14 -13.44
N VAL A 47 -2.70 11.22 -12.52
CA VAL A 47 -2.81 11.54 -11.08
C VAL A 47 -1.45 11.95 -10.51
N ARG A 48 -0.36 11.31 -10.93
CA ARG A 48 1.02 11.65 -10.49
C ARG A 48 1.54 12.98 -11.04
N ALA A 49 1.21 13.29 -12.29
CA ALA A 49 1.73 14.46 -13.01
C ALA A 49 1.05 15.77 -12.59
N ALA A 50 -0.20 15.70 -12.10
CA ALA A 50 -0.82 16.85 -11.47
C ALA A 50 0.03 17.26 -10.26
N SER A 51 0.55 18.49 -10.22
CA SER A 51 1.15 19.05 -8.99
C SER A 51 0.09 19.01 -7.90
N LEU A 52 0.18 18.02 -7.01
CA LEU A 52 -0.99 17.53 -6.28
C LEU A 52 -1.55 18.59 -5.34
N GLY A 53 -2.79 19.00 -5.62
CA GLY A 53 -3.65 19.53 -4.58
C GLY A 53 -3.99 18.43 -3.55
N PRO A 54 -4.41 18.78 -2.33
CA PRO A 54 -4.70 17.81 -1.26
C PRO A 54 -5.70 16.72 -1.67
N ALA A 55 -6.64 17.04 -2.56
CA ALA A 55 -7.67 16.12 -3.04
C ALA A 55 -7.10 14.98 -3.90
N GLN A 56 -6.10 15.23 -4.74
CA GLN A 56 -5.55 14.18 -5.60
C GLN A 56 -4.64 13.20 -4.86
N ALA A 57 -4.12 13.58 -3.69
CA ALA A 57 -3.33 12.69 -2.84
C ALA A 57 -4.14 11.48 -2.32
N ALA A 58 -5.48 11.56 -2.31
CA ALA A 58 -6.36 10.45 -1.97
C ALA A 58 -6.36 9.32 -3.01
N TYR A 59 -5.90 9.59 -4.24
CA TYR A 59 -5.86 8.62 -5.33
C TYR A 59 -4.47 8.05 -5.57
N LEU A 60 -3.47 8.39 -4.75
CA LEU A 60 -2.12 7.91 -4.94
C LEU A 60 -1.87 6.63 -4.15
N PRO A 61 -1.63 5.50 -4.84
CA PRO A 61 -1.31 4.26 -4.16
C PRO A 61 0.12 4.31 -3.58
N ASP A 62 0.34 3.64 -2.44
CA ASP A 62 1.68 3.55 -1.85
C ASP A 62 2.59 2.60 -2.65
N TYR A 63 1.99 1.56 -3.25
CA TYR A 63 2.66 0.61 -4.13
C TYR A 63 1.89 0.40 -5.44
N VAL A 64 2.62 0.09 -6.51
CA VAL A 64 2.02 -0.26 -7.80
C VAL A 64 2.64 -1.56 -8.27
N LEU A 65 1.79 -2.51 -8.64
CA LEU A 65 2.15 -3.83 -9.09
C LEU A 65 1.61 -4.06 -10.50
N ALA A 66 2.34 -4.79 -11.34
CA ALA A 66 1.81 -5.21 -12.65
C ALA A 66 0.62 -6.17 -12.51
N GLY A 67 0.59 -6.95 -11.43
CA GLY A 67 -0.49 -7.86 -11.07
C GLY A 67 -0.20 -8.58 -9.75
N LEU A 68 -1.14 -9.42 -9.28
CA LEU A 68 -1.02 -10.12 -8.00
C LEU A 68 0.18 -11.08 -7.91
N GLY A 69 0.77 -11.50 -9.04
CA GLY A 69 1.98 -12.32 -9.06
C GLY A 69 3.20 -11.64 -8.41
N GLU A 70 3.22 -10.31 -8.31
CA GLU A 70 4.28 -9.55 -7.64
C GLU A 70 4.07 -9.40 -6.13
N LEU A 71 2.90 -9.81 -5.61
CA LEU A 71 2.53 -9.65 -4.20
C LEU A 71 3.51 -10.36 -3.24
N PRO A 72 3.97 -11.59 -3.49
CA PRO A 72 4.94 -12.24 -2.60
C PRO A 72 6.23 -11.42 -2.44
N SER A 73 6.75 -10.87 -3.53
CA SER A 73 7.95 -10.01 -3.50
C SER A 73 7.72 -8.71 -2.74
N LEU A 74 6.52 -8.12 -2.84
CA LEU A 74 6.15 -6.95 -2.04
C LEU A 74 6.08 -7.31 -0.55
N LEU A 75 5.43 -8.41 -0.20
CA LEU A 75 5.29 -8.85 1.18
C LEU A 75 6.65 -9.20 1.81
N ASP A 76 7.57 -9.80 1.06
CA ASP A 76 8.95 -10.04 1.51
C ASP A 76 9.69 -8.74 1.82
N ARG A 77 9.53 -7.71 0.98
CA ARG A 77 10.12 -6.37 1.22
C ARG A 77 9.53 -5.72 2.47
N LEU A 78 8.22 -5.79 2.65
CA LEU A 78 7.52 -5.24 3.82
C LEU A 78 7.85 -6.01 5.11
N GLY A 79 7.91 -7.34 5.04
CA GLY A 79 8.27 -8.22 6.16
C GLY A 79 9.75 -8.12 6.54
N GLY A 80 10.62 -7.89 5.55
CA GLY A 80 12.05 -7.64 5.74
C GLY A 80 12.34 -6.38 6.55
N ALA A 81 11.59 -5.30 6.30
CA ALA A 81 11.69 -4.05 7.07
C ALA A 81 11.30 -4.24 8.55
N GLY A 82 10.32 -5.11 8.85
CA GLY A 82 9.91 -5.44 10.22
C GLY A 82 10.93 -6.27 11.01
N ARG A 83 11.68 -7.17 10.35
CA ARG A 83 12.71 -8.01 11.00
C ARG A 83 14.02 -7.28 11.31
N ALA A 84 14.27 -6.12 10.68
CA ALA A 84 15.42 -5.28 11.01
C ALA A 84 15.18 -4.47 12.30
N ALA A 85 13.98 -3.92 12.48
CA ALA A 85 13.62 -3.17 13.68
C ALA A 85 13.56 -4.06 14.94
N ALA A 86 13.03 -5.29 14.83
CA ALA A 86 12.90 -6.24 15.94
C ALA A 86 14.24 -6.83 16.45
N ARG A 87 15.35 -6.66 15.72
CA ARG A 87 16.69 -7.14 16.11
C ARG A 87 17.55 -6.12 16.87
N SER A 88 17.04 -4.89 17.07
CA SER A 88 17.72 -3.85 17.86
C SER A 88 17.40 -3.88 19.36
N GLY A 89 16.49 -4.75 19.79
CA GLY A 89 16.24 -5.02 21.22
C GLY A 89 17.24 -6.04 21.77
N SER A 90 18.39 -5.55 22.25
CA SER A 90 19.42 -6.35 22.92
C SER A 90 18.86 -7.10 24.16
N PRO A 91 19.29 -8.33 24.44
CA PRO A 91 18.80 -9.16 25.53
C PRO A 91 19.49 -8.84 26.88
N ARG A 92 18.67 -8.76 27.94
CA ARG A 92 18.91 -9.02 29.38
C ARG A 92 20.29 -8.68 29.98
N GLY A 93 20.30 -7.76 30.95
CA GLY A 93 21.26 -7.72 32.06
C GLY A 93 20.54 -8.05 33.38
N ARG A 94 21.22 -8.80 34.26
CA ARG A 94 20.72 -9.51 35.45
C ARG A 94 20.00 -8.67 36.50
#